data_AF-A0A822A4N9-F1
#
_entry.id   AF-A0A822A4N9-F1
#
_cell.length_a   1.000
_cell.length_b   1.000
_cell.length_c   1.000
_cell.angle_alpha   90.00
_cell.angle_beta   90.00
_cell.angle_gamma   90.00
#
_symmetry.space_group_name_H-M   'P 1'
#
loop_
_entity.id
_entity.type
_entity.pdbx_description
1 polymer ?
#
loop_
_entity_poly.entity_id
_entity_poly.type
_entity_poly.pdbx_seq_one_letter_code
_entity_poly.pdbx_strand_id
1 'polypeptide(L)'
;MPRAAEVLFSVAHAAVLQGKISSYFPKDDLFTKLIISRRNLGIFQHHDAVTGTAREQVVNDYGEKLLAVIILSQIIMQQSAAYLLFQNRYSIKSQFLLSNQEFQTFESLPIRKFVSFHKNHIIYIYNPTDQRRLEIIKILLHKYQVHVTSNNQTITDCQIDPKWS
;
A
#
# COMPACT_ATOMS: atom_id res chain seq x y z
N MET A 1 -5.48 -4.24 4.02
CA MET A 1 -4.12 -3.65 4.04
C MET A 1 -3.13 -4.43 4.92
N PRO A 2 -3.40 -4.74 6.20
CA PRO A 2 -2.40 -5.38 7.07
C PRO A 2 -1.97 -6.77 6.58
N ARG A 3 -2.95 -7.56 6.12
CA ARG A 3 -2.68 -8.88 5.53
C ARG A 3 -1.79 -8.83 4.29
N ALA A 4 -2.03 -7.86 3.41
CA ALA A 4 -1.23 -7.66 2.20
C ALA A 4 0.22 -7.32 2.54
N ALA A 5 0.44 -6.49 3.57
CA ALA A 5 1.76 -6.15 4.07
C ALA A 5 2.51 -7.38 4.61
N GLU A 6 1.84 -8.24 5.39
CA GLU A 6 2.43 -9.48 5.89
C GLU A 6 2.87 -10.41 4.76
N VAL A 7 1.98 -10.63 3.78
CA VAL A 7 2.28 -11.55 2.67
C VAL A 7 3.47 -11.05 1.87
N LEU A 8 3.49 -9.78 1.47
CA LEU A 8 4.62 -9.21 0.74
C LEU A 8 5.92 -9.29 1.53
N PHE A 9 5.89 -8.96 2.83
CA PHE A 9 7.05 -9.08 3.70
C PHE A 9 7.56 -10.53 3.77
N SER A 10 6.66 -11.50 3.99
CA SER A 10 7.03 -12.91 4.08
C SER A 10 7.65 -13.42 2.77
N VAL A 11 7.09 -13.04 1.62
CA VAL A 11 7.63 -13.40 0.30
C VAL A 11 9.00 -12.76 0.08
N ALA A 12 9.15 -11.47 0.40
CA ALA A 12 10.45 -10.78 0.32
C ALA A 12 11.49 -11.44 1.22
N HIS A 13 11.16 -11.68 2.49
CA HIS A 13 12.05 -12.33 3.45
C HIS A 13 12.47 -13.73 2.99
N ALA A 14 11.54 -14.55 2.50
CA ALA A 14 11.85 -15.86 1.94
C ALA A 14 12.78 -15.75 0.72
N ALA A 15 12.59 -14.76 -0.14
CA ALA A 15 13.47 -14.51 -1.28
C ALA A 15 14.90 -14.09 -0.85
N VAL A 16 15.06 -13.38 0.29
CA VAL A 16 16.39 -13.11 0.88
C VAL A 16 17.06 -14.41 1.28
N LEU A 17 16.35 -15.28 2.01
CA LEU A 17 16.89 -16.57 2.48
C LEU A 17 17.30 -17.48 1.32
N GLN A 18 16.61 -17.38 0.18
CA GLN A 18 16.94 -18.11 -1.04
C GLN A 18 18.05 -17.43 -1.88
N GLY A 19 18.60 -16.31 -1.44
CA GLY A 19 19.62 -15.54 -2.18
C GLY A 19 19.10 -14.87 -3.45
N LYS A 20 17.78 -14.77 -3.64
CA LYS A 20 17.14 -14.18 -4.84
C LYS A 20 17.06 -12.66 -4.79
N ILE A 21 16.99 -12.08 -3.59
CA ILE A 21 17.03 -10.63 -3.37
C ILE A 21 18.16 -10.27 -2.42
N SER A 22 18.55 -9.00 -2.42
CA SER A 22 19.67 -8.50 -1.62
C SER A 22 19.49 -8.74 -0.11
N SER A 23 20.59 -9.11 0.55
CA SER A 23 20.68 -9.21 2.01
C SER A 23 20.53 -7.87 2.74
N TYR A 24 20.62 -6.74 2.02
CA TYR A 24 20.33 -5.40 2.55
C TYR A 24 18.83 -5.14 2.78
N PHE A 25 17.96 -6.13 2.60
CA PHE A 25 16.54 -6.02 2.94
C PHE A 25 16.38 -5.70 4.45
N PRO A 26 15.71 -4.60 4.84
CA PRO A 26 15.62 -4.14 6.23
C PRO A 26 14.63 -4.98 7.04
N LYS A 27 14.91 -6.28 7.18
CA LYS A 27 14.01 -7.27 7.77
C LYS A 27 13.58 -6.93 9.20
N ASP A 28 14.51 -6.47 10.04
CA ASP A 28 14.26 -6.26 11.47
C ASP A 28 13.39 -5.02 11.71
N ASP A 29 13.65 -3.93 10.97
CA ASP A 29 12.81 -2.72 11.00
C ASP A 29 11.40 -3.03 10.49
N LEU A 30 11.28 -3.66 9.32
CA LEU A 30 9.97 -4.00 8.75
C LEU A 30 9.19 -4.99 9.61
N PHE A 31 9.85 -5.95 10.24
CA PHE A 31 9.22 -6.88 11.17
C PHE A 31 8.73 -6.18 12.44
N THR A 32 9.49 -5.21 12.95
CA THR A 32 9.07 -4.37 14.08
C THR A 32 7.80 -3.58 13.72
N LYS A 33 7.75 -2.99 12.53
CA LYS A 33 6.54 -2.28 12.04
C LYS A 33 5.34 -3.23 11.91
N LEU A 34 5.55 -4.48 11.48
CA LEU A 34 4.50 -5.50 11.43
C LEU A 34 3.96 -5.84 12.83
N ILE A 35 4.83 -6.01 13.82
CA ILE A 35 4.43 -6.28 15.20
C ILE A 35 3.57 -5.14 15.74
N ILE A 36 4.01 -3.88 15.57
CA ILE A 36 3.26 -2.70 16.01
C ILE A 36 1.89 -2.67 15.32
N SER A 37 1.85 -2.89 14.00
CA SER A 37 0.60 -2.88 13.23
C SER A 37 -0.39 -3.95 13.72
N ARG A 38 0.09 -5.19 13.99
CA ARG A 38 -0.75 -6.27 14.52
C ARG A 38 -1.31 -5.95 15.90
N ARG A 39 -0.48 -5.43 16.79
CA ARG A 39 -0.88 -5.09 18.17
C ARG A 39 -1.95 -4.01 18.17
N ASN A 40 -1.75 -2.94 17.41
CA ASN A 40 -2.70 -1.85 17.29
C ASN A 40 -4.05 -2.32 16.70
N LEU A 41 -4.00 -3.15 15.67
CA LEU A 41 -5.23 -3.72 15.09
C LEU A 41 -5.95 -4.66 16.09
N GLY A 42 -5.20 -5.44 16.87
CA GLY A 42 -5.74 -6.32 17.89
C GLY A 42 -6.42 -5.56 19.03
N ILE A 43 -5.84 -4.44 19.48
CA ILE A 43 -6.46 -3.55 20.47
C ILE A 43 -7.81 -3.04 19.96
N PHE A 44 -7.91 -2.71 18.68
CA PHE A 44 -9.16 -2.23 18.09
C PHE A 44 -10.27 -3.31 18.05
N GLN A 45 -9.94 -4.60 18.18
CA GLN A 45 -10.93 -5.67 18.30
C GLN A 45 -11.55 -5.77 19.70
N HIS A 46 -11.03 -5.03 20.68
CA HIS A 46 -11.71 -4.92 21.97
C HIS A 46 -13.14 -4.45 21.74
N HIS A 47 -14.10 -5.06 22.44
CA HIS A 47 -15.51 -4.78 22.20
C HIS A 47 -15.80 -3.29 22.35
N ASP A 48 -15.23 -2.59 23.35
CA ASP A 48 -15.46 -1.15 23.49
C ASP A 48 -14.84 -0.27 22.38
N ALA A 49 -13.83 -0.80 21.68
CA ALA A 49 -13.20 -0.12 20.56
C ALA A 49 -14.03 -0.28 19.29
N VAL A 50 -14.26 -1.52 18.85
CA VAL A 50 -14.96 -1.82 17.59
C VAL A 50 -16.44 -1.41 17.63
N THR A 51 -17.09 -1.50 18.80
CA THR A 51 -18.50 -1.07 18.94
C THR A 51 -18.64 0.42 19.21
N GLY A 52 -17.54 1.16 19.39
CA GLY A 52 -17.57 2.60 19.65
C GLY A 52 -18.23 2.98 20.98
N THR A 53 -18.16 2.11 21.99
CA THR A 53 -18.75 2.36 23.33
C THR A 53 -17.74 2.94 24.32
N ALA A 54 -16.48 3.08 23.92
CA ALA A 54 -15.45 3.77 24.71
C ALA A 54 -15.70 5.28 24.80
N ARG A 55 -15.05 5.94 25.78
CA ARG A 55 -15.08 7.40 25.91
C ARG A 55 -14.37 8.07 24.73
N GLU A 56 -14.75 9.28 24.37
CA GLU A 56 -14.20 10.06 23.25
C GLU A 56 -12.66 10.06 23.19
N GLN A 57 -11.98 10.35 24.30
CA GLN A 57 -10.52 10.34 24.36
C GLN A 57 -9.90 8.97 24.02
N VAL A 58 -10.59 7.89 24.39
CA VAL A 58 -10.16 6.51 24.10
C VAL A 58 -10.44 6.16 22.63
N VAL A 59 -11.57 6.62 22.09
CA VAL A 59 -11.89 6.50 20.66
C VAL A 59 -10.83 7.22 19.80
N ASN A 60 -10.39 8.41 20.20
CA ASN A 60 -9.33 9.14 19.49
C ASN A 60 -8.00 8.39 19.52
N ASP A 61 -7.63 7.78 20.66
CA ASP A 61 -6.44 6.92 20.76
C ASP A 61 -6.54 5.68 19.84
N TYR A 62 -7.73 5.08 19.71
CA TYR A 62 -7.96 4.03 18.73
C TYR A 62 -7.82 4.53 17.28
N GLY A 63 -8.34 5.71 16.97
CA GLY A 63 -8.22 6.35 15.66
C GLY A 63 -6.76 6.54 15.25
N GLU A 64 -5.94 7.11 16.12
CA GLU A 64 -4.50 7.29 15.89
C GLU A 64 -3.78 5.95 15.70
N LYS A 65 -4.11 4.93 16.50
CA LYS A 65 -3.54 3.59 16.33
C LYS A 65 -3.90 2.98 14.97
N LEU A 66 -5.14 3.14 14.50
CA LEU A 66 -5.57 2.64 13.20
C LEU A 66 -4.90 3.38 12.04
N LEU A 67 -4.75 4.70 12.15
CA LEU A 67 -4.00 5.48 11.18
C LEU A 67 -2.54 4.99 11.09
N ALA A 68 -1.90 4.75 12.24
CA ALA A 68 -0.57 4.17 12.30
C ALA A 68 -0.52 2.78 11.62
N VAL A 69 -1.52 1.91 11.83
CA VAL A 69 -1.61 0.61 11.14
C VAL A 69 -1.60 0.78 9.62
N ILE A 70 -2.37 1.74 9.09
CA ILE A 70 -2.43 2.02 7.65
C ILE A 70 -1.07 2.46 7.12
N ILE A 71 -0.46 3.47 7.75
CA ILE A 71 0.82 4.05 7.32
C ILE A 71 1.95 3.00 7.39
N LEU A 72 2.05 2.28 8.49
CA LEU A 72 3.07 1.23 8.66
C LEU A 72 2.89 0.12 7.63
N SER A 73 1.65 -0.32 7.39
CA SER A 73 1.36 -1.32 6.35
C SER A 73 1.78 -0.85 4.97
N GLN A 74 1.54 0.41 4.61
CA GLN A 74 1.97 1.00 3.34
C GLN A 74 3.50 0.98 3.20
N ILE A 75 4.23 1.37 4.24
CA ILE A 75 5.70 1.34 4.24
C ILE A 75 6.22 -0.09 4.04
N ILE A 76 5.66 -1.07 4.75
CA ILE A 76 6.07 -2.48 4.65
C ILE A 76 5.83 -3.01 3.24
N MET A 77 4.64 -2.76 2.67
CA MET A 77 4.34 -3.14 1.29
C MET A 77 5.31 -2.48 0.31
N GLN A 78 5.64 -1.20 0.51
CA GLN A 78 6.50 -0.43 -0.38
C GLN A 78 7.91 -0.95 -0.43
N GLN A 79 8.52 -1.15 0.73
CA GLN A 79 9.87 -1.66 0.77
C GLN A 79 9.91 -3.11 0.28
N SER A 80 8.97 -3.96 0.71
CA SER A 80 8.94 -5.37 0.29
C SER A 80 8.76 -5.52 -1.23
N ALA A 81 7.83 -4.79 -1.83
CA ALA A 81 7.62 -4.80 -3.27
C ALA A 81 8.83 -4.25 -4.04
N ALA A 82 9.45 -3.15 -3.57
CA ALA A 82 10.63 -2.59 -4.22
C ALA A 82 11.79 -3.58 -4.25
N TYR A 83 12.05 -4.30 -3.16
CA TYR A 83 13.11 -5.31 -3.14
C TYR A 83 12.80 -6.51 -4.05
N LEU A 84 11.55 -6.98 -4.08
CA LEU A 84 11.12 -8.06 -4.96
C LEU A 84 11.24 -7.71 -6.45
N LEU A 85 10.90 -6.47 -6.82
CA LEU A 85 10.91 -6.02 -8.21
C LEU A 85 12.29 -5.61 -8.72
N PHE A 86 13.10 -4.94 -7.88
CA PHE A 86 14.35 -4.31 -8.34
C PHE A 86 15.61 -4.92 -7.77
N GLN A 87 15.52 -5.88 -6.85
CA GLN A 87 16.69 -6.58 -6.30
C GLN A 87 17.81 -5.64 -5.81
N ASN A 88 17.44 -4.50 -5.21
CA ASN A 88 18.37 -3.45 -4.75
C ASN A 88 19.12 -2.67 -5.87
N ARG A 89 18.68 -2.75 -7.14
CA ARG A 89 19.28 -2.02 -8.27
C ARG A 89 18.76 -0.59 -8.47
N TYR A 90 17.69 -0.24 -7.78
CA TYR A 90 17.14 1.12 -7.77
C TYR A 90 17.30 1.71 -6.37
N SER A 91 17.83 2.93 -6.31
CA SER A 91 17.68 3.75 -5.11
C SER A 91 16.17 3.83 -4.83
N ILE A 92 15.77 3.50 -3.61
CA ILE A 92 14.37 3.46 -3.11
C ILE A 92 13.65 4.83 -3.23
N LYS A 93 14.32 5.82 -3.86
CA LYS A 93 13.85 7.17 -4.18
C LYS A 93 12.99 7.26 -5.44
N SER A 94 12.88 6.23 -6.29
CA SER A 94 11.80 6.23 -7.29
C SER A 94 10.48 6.06 -6.54
N GLN A 95 9.61 7.05 -6.65
CA GLN A 95 8.36 7.19 -5.91
C GLN A 95 7.43 6.00 -6.16
N PHE A 96 7.62 4.90 -5.42
CA PHE A 96 6.69 3.78 -5.36
C PHE A 96 5.43 4.21 -4.65
N LEU A 97 4.44 4.69 -5.40
CA LEU A 97 3.12 4.97 -4.84
C LEU A 97 2.32 3.66 -4.79
N LEU A 98 2.37 2.98 -3.64
CA LEU A 98 1.56 1.77 -3.42
C LEU A 98 0.13 2.05 -3.00
N SER A 99 -0.15 3.25 -2.48
CA SER A 99 -1.49 3.63 -2.08
C SER A 99 -1.98 4.77 -2.96
N ASN A 100 -3.09 4.55 -3.65
CA ASN A 100 -3.80 5.62 -4.37
C ASN A 100 -4.46 6.63 -3.41
N GLN A 101 -4.33 6.43 -2.11
CA GLN A 101 -4.94 7.21 -1.03
C GLN A 101 -3.91 7.67 -0.01
N GLU A 102 -4.07 8.93 0.44
CA GLU A 102 -3.40 9.53 1.58
C GLU A 102 -4.39 9.74 2.72
N PHE A 103 -3.95 9.50 3.95
CA PHE A 103 -4.70 9.86 5.15
C PHE A 103 -3.91 10.98 5.83
N GLN A 104 -4.54 12.15 6.02
CA GLN A 104 -3.90 13.28 6.70
C GLN A 104 -4.01 13.13 8.22
N THR A 105 -5.20 12.79 8.69
CA THR A 105 -5.53 12.49 10.09
C THR A 105 -6.48 11.29 10.15
N PHE A 106 -6.71 10.72 11.33
CA PHE A 106 -7.66 9.62 11.50
C PHE A 106 -9.12 10.06 11.30
N GLU A 107 -9.40 11.35 11.40
CA GLU A 107 -10.73 11.95 11.20
C GLU A 107 -10.98 12.34 9.72
N SER A 108 -9.91 12.50 8.94
CA SER A 108 -10.01 12.89 7.54
C SER A 108 -10.39 11.73 6.63
N LEU A 109 -11.25 12.00 5.65
CA LEU A 109 -11.46 11.07 4.55
C LEU A 109 -10.18 10.92 3.72
N PRO A 110 -9.89 9.71 3.20
CA PRO A 110 -8.69 9.49 2.41
C PRO A 110 -8.73 10.29 1.10
N ILE A 111 -7.67 11.05 0.85
CA ILE A 111 -7.53 11.86 -0.35
C ILE A 111 -6.87 11.02 -1.43
N ARG A 112 -7.50 10.95 -2.60
CA ARG A 112 -6.88 10.26 -3.75
C ARG A 112 -5.69 11.06 -4.27
N LYS A 113 -4.54 10.41 -4.35
CA LYS A 113 -3.33 10.98 -4.94
C LYS A 113 -3.45 11.00 -6.45
N PHE A 114 -3.10 12.14 -7.03
CA PHE A 114 -2.95 12.24 -8.48
C PHE A 114 -1.63 11.61 -8.91
N VAL A 115 -1.64 10.91 -10.04
CA VAL A 115 -0.41 10.49 -10.70
C VAL A 115 0.01 11.62 -11.64
N SER A 116 1.16 12.25 -11.36
CA SER A 116 1.72 13.31 -12.21
C SER A 116 2.57 12.72 -13.32
N PHE A 117 2.00 12.65 -14.52
CA PHE A 117 2.69 12.20 -15.72
C PHE A 117 3.47 13.36 -16.35
N HIS A 118 4.73 13.54 -15.95
CA HIS A 118 5.71 14.27 -16.76
C HIS A 118 6.36 13.38 -17.82
N LYS A 119 6.38 12.05 -17.60
CA LYS A 119 6.88 10.98 -18.48
C LYS A 119 6.07 9.69 -18.26
N ASN A 120 6.40 8.62 -19.01
CA ASN A 120 5.90 7.26 -18.79
C ASN A 120 5.99 6.87 -17.31
N HIS A 121 4.90 6.37 -16.74
CA HIS A 121 4.83 5.86 -15.37
C HIS A 121 4.49 4.38 -15.41
N ILE A 122 5.20 3.59 -14.60
CA ILE A 122 4.91 2.17 -14.42
C ILE A 122 4.04 2.02 -13.17
N ILE A 123 2.93 1.31 -13.32
CA ILE A 123 2.00 1.03 -12.22
C ILE A 123 2.06 -0.46 -11.92
N TYR A 124 2.40 -0.78 -10.67
CA TYR A 124 2.40 -2.15 -10.19
C TYR A 124 1.12 -2.44 -9.43
N ILE A 125 0.47 -3.54 -9.79
CA ILE A 125 -0.79 -3.98 -9.16
C ILE A 125 -0.48 -5.24 -8.38
N TYR A 126 -0.77 -5.20 -7.08
CA TYR A 126 -0.58 -6.35 -6.20
C TYR A 126 -1.93 -7.00 -5.90
N ASN A 127 -2.04 -8.30 -6.21
CA ASN A 127 -3.16 -9.13 -5.79
C ASN A 127 -2.79 -9.90 -4.51
N PRO A 128 -3.38 -9.58 -3.34
CA PRO A 128 -3.06 -10.25 -2.09
C PRO A 128 -3.76 -11.61 -1.90
N THR A 129 -4.59 -12.07 -2.85
CA THR A 129 -5.27 -13.36 -2.80
C THR A 129 -4.52 -14.42 -3.61
N ASP A 130 -4.77 -15.68 -3.29
CA ASP A 130 -4.31 -16.86 -4.04
C ASP A 130 -5.08 -17.09 -5.36
N GLN A 131 -6.28 -16.50 -5.48
CA GLN A 131 -7.11 -16.62 -6.68
C GLN A 131 -6.82 -15.54 -7.73
N ARG A 132 -6.98 -15.90 -9.02
CA ARG A 132 -6.95 -14.93 -10.14
C ARG A 132 -8.14 -13.97 -10.00
N ARG A 133 -7.89 -12.68 -10.19
CA ARG A 133 -8.91 -11.63 -10.07
C ARG A 133 -8.93 -10.73 -11.31
N LEU A 134 -10.13 -10.35 -11.73
CA LEU A 134 -10.40 -9.32 -12.72
C LEU A 134 -11.13 -8.20 -11.99
N GLU A 135 -10.57 -6.99 -11.96
CA GLU A 135 -11.11 -5.87 -11.21
C GLU A 135 -10.86 -4.55 -11.96
N ILE A 136 -11.82 -3.62 -11.87
CA ILE A 136 -11.67 -2.28 -12.44
C ILE A 136 -10.78 -1.45 -11.52
N ILE A 137 -9.66 -0.97 -12.05
CA ILE A 137 -8.71 -0.14 -11.32
C ILE A 137 -8.94 1.31 -11.71
N LYS A 138 -9.29 2.14 -10.73
CA LYS A 138 -9.51 3.58 -10.92
C LYS A 138 -8.28 4.36 -10.49
N ILE A 139 -7.75 5.17 -11.40
CA ILE A 139 -6.54 5.96 -11.19
C ILE A 139 -6.88 7.41 -11.49
N LEU A 140 -6.50 8.31 -10.57
CA LEU A 140 -6.75 9.73 -10.75
C LEU A 140 -5.58 10.37 -11.50
N LEU A 141 -5.88 11.03 -12.61
CA LEU A 141 -4.90 11.54 -13.57
C LEU A 141 -4.94 13.08 -13.60
N HIS A 142 -3.80 13.72 -13.84
CA HIS A 142 -3.75 15.17 -14.10
C HIS A 142 -4.10 15.55 -15.55
N LYS A 143 -3.98 14.62 -16.50
CA LYS A 143 -4.23 14.84 -17.93
C LYS A 143 -5.09 13.69 -18.47
N TYR A 144 -5.96 14.00 -19.43
CA TYR A 144 -6.84 13.01 -20.07
C TYR A 144 -6.17 12.29 -21.26
N GLN A 145 -5.13 12.86 -21.85
CA GLN A 145 -4.39 12.23 -22.96
C GLN A 145 -3.43 11.19 -22.41
N VAL A 146 -3.95 9.99 -22.13
CA VAL A 146 -3.17 8.87 -21.60
C VAL A 146 -3.32 7.63 -22.47
N HIS A 147 -2.23 6.89 -22.60
CA HIS A 147 -2.22 5.55 -23.18
C HIS A 147 -1.78 4.56 -22.11
N VAL A 148 -2.58 3.52 -21.91
CA VAL A 148 -2.28 2.46 -20.96
C VAL A 148 -1.71 1.28 -21.74
N THR A 149 -0.56 0.78 -21.31
CA THR A 149 0.07 -0.40 -21.90
C THR A 149 0.38 -1.44 -20.82
N SER A 150 0.25 -2.71 -21.17
CA SER A 150 0.70 -3.86 -20.37
C SER A 150 1.61 -4.71 -21.23
N ASN A 151 2.82 -5.04 -20.74
CA ASN A 151 3.82 -5.80 -21.49
C ASN A 151 4.09 -5.25 -22.91
N ASN A 152 4.16 -3.93 -23.04
CA ASN A 152 4.33 -3.18 -24.30
C ASN A 152 3.17 -3.32 -25.30
N GLN A 153 2.03 -3.87 -24.90
CA GLN A 153 0.81 -3.91 -25.69
C GLN A 153 -0.21 -2.90 -25.18
N THR A 154 -0.85 -2.18 -26.09
CA THR A 154 -1.90 -1.20 -25.75
C THR A 154 -3.10 -1.92 -25.15
N ILE A 155 -3.58 -1.43 -24.00
CA ILE A 155 -4.84 -1.86 -23.41
C ILE A 155 -5.96 -1.03 -24.05
N THR A 156 -6.87 -1.69 -24.76
CA THR A 156 -8.03 -1.06 -25.40
C THR A 156 -9.23 -0.93 -24.46
N ASP A 157 -9.29 -1.78 -23.42
CA ASP A 157 -10.36 -1.75 -22.42
C ASP A 157 -10.04 -0.73 -21.32
N CYS A 158 -10.08 0.56 -21.67
CA CYS A 158 -9.94 1.66 -20.73
C CYS A 158 -11.02 2.71 -20.94
N GLN A 159 -11.46 3.33 -19.84
CA GLN A 159 -12.43 4.41 -19.84
C GLN A 159 -11.86 5.58 -19.03
N ILE A 160 -12.10 6.81 -19.51
CA ILE A 160 -11.70 8.03 -18.84
C ILE A 160 -12.95 8.81 -18.49
N ASP A 161 -13.15 9.05 -17.20
CA ASP A 161 -14.26 9.84 -16.67
C ASP A 161 -13.73 11.11 -15.98
N PRO A 162 -14.44 12.25 -16.07
CA PRO A 162 -14.12 13.42 -15.28
C PRO A 162 -14.30 13.14 -13.78
N LYS A 163 -13.46 13.77 -12.95
CA LYS A 163 -13.66 13.81 -11.50
C LYS A 163 -14.65 14.94 -11.17
N TRP A 164 -15.88 14.56 -10.86
CA TRP A 164 -16.89 15.47 -10.31
C TRP A 164 -16.60 15.74 -8.83
N SER A 165 -16.81 16.98 -8.39
CA SER A 165 -16.65 17.43 -6.99
C SER A 165 -17.87 18.22 -6.55
#